data_AF-A0A2V8CEA2-F1
#
_entry.id   AF-A0A2V8CEA2-F1
#
_cell.length_a   1.000
_cell.length_b   1.000
_cell.length_c   1.000
_cell.angle_alpha   90.00
_cell.angle_beta   90.00
_cell.angle_gamma   90.00
#
_symmetry.space_group_name_H-M   'P 1'
#
loop_
_entity.id
_entity.type
_entity.pdbx_description
1 polymer ?
#
loop_
_entity_poly.entity_id
_entity_poly.type
_entity_poly.pdbx_seq_one_letter_code
_entity_poly.pdbx_strand_id
1 'polypeptide(L)'
;MVAAGRAHGRTQLLPRRRSRSAATGRDGVAADGAAVDGARADARHLGREGHGAAHRQLERSRPIRDEADGSPHPGRDALGRAREIGRGEPRDPRVPVAVSAPRFKPHALKFLRALKRNNRRDWFNAHKDDYETHVRDPMIAIIEQLARDFREFAPELVATPKASLYRIYRDTRFSPNKAPYKTHAAAVFPPRGLPKHEGAGVYFHISPDGVWVGGGMYSPQTAQLVAVREHIAGNVRHLRAIVESPAFRRHVGALEGERLQRVPRGYPKDHAAAEYLKFRQFLAGRELPASFATSPRFYDTLLTIFRQVVPLTRFLNAPLNGDR
;
A
#
# COMPACT_ATOMS: atom_id res chain seq x y z
N MET A 1 64.27 50.99 -15.34
CA MET A 1 64.49 52.45 -15.45
C MET A 1 64.07 52.86 -16.86
N VAL A 2 63.23 53.90 -17.04
CA VAL A 2 62.86 54.55 -18.34
C VAL A 2 62.14 53.61 -19.37
N ALA A 3 60.91 53.79 -19.87
CA ALA A 3 59.98 54.91 -20.10
C ALA A 3 60.11 55.68 -21.46
N ALA A 4 59.20 55.34 -22.39
CA ALA A 4 58.53 56.21 -23.38
C ALA A 4 59.27 56.80 -24.61
N GLY A 5 58.49 56.97 -25.70
CA GLY A 5 58.83 57.72 -26.94
C GLY A 5 58.12 57.13 -28.19
N ARG A 6 56.86 57.43 -28.51
CA ARG A 6 56.29 58.62 -29.23
C ARG A 6 56.82 58.88 -30.66
N ALA A 7 55.92 58.76 -31.65
CA ALA A 7 55.68 59.58 -32.87
C ALA A 7 54.56 58.89 -33.70
N HIS A 8 53.86 59.44 -34.72
CA HIS A 8 53.29 60.76 -35.05
C HIS A 8 52.14 60.50 -36.07
N GLY A 9 51.23 61.41 -36.47
CA GLY A 9 51.08 62.85 -36.24
C GLY A 9 49.66 63.36 -36.61
N ARG A 10 49.49 64.69 -36.69
CA ARG A 10 48.22 65.43 -36.92
C ARG A 10 47.75 65.35 -38.40
N THR A 11 46.51 65.65 -38.80
CA THR A 11 45.91 67.01 -38.85
C THR A 11 44.45 67.02 -39.35
N GLN A 12 43.55 67.71 -38.61
CA GLN A 12 42.39 68.57 -39.00
C GLN A 12 41.49 68.27 -40.24
N LEU A 13 40.21 68.70 -40.32
CA LEU A 13 39.13 69.01 -39.35
C LEU A 13 37.77 69.07 -40.11
N LEU A 14 36.67 68.86 -39.38
CA LEU A 14 35.24 68.77 -39.80
C LEU A 14 34.67 69.87 -40.72
N PRO A 15 33.47 69.62 -41.32
CA PRO A 15 32.30 70.39 -40.85
C PRO A 15 31.02 69.60 -40.49
N ARG A 16 30.16 70.30 -39.75
CA ARG A 16 28.95 69.91 -38.99
C ARG A 16 27.76 69.26 -39.76
N ARG A 17 26.98 68.42 -39.06
CA ARG A 17 25.55 68.68 -38.69
C ARG A 17 25.01 67.74 -37.59
N ARG A 18 23.88 68.14 -36.97
CA ARG A 18 23.10 67.47 -35.87
C ARG A 18 22.10 66.44 -36.50
N SER A 19 21.35 65.56 -35.80
CA SER A 19 20.62 65.71 -34.51
C SER A 19 20.14 64.39 -33.87
N ARG A 20 19.74 64.50 -32.58
CA ARG A 20 19.19 63.52 -31.62
C ARG A 20 17.91 62.75 -32.03
N SER A 21 17.78 61.48 -31.58
CA SER A 21 16.80 60.96 -30.58
C SER A 21 16.95 59.43 -30.48
N ALA A 22 17.23 58.77 -29.34
CA ALA A 22 16.52 58.67 -28.05
C ALA A 22 15.53 57.48 -27.97
N ALA A 23 16.00 56.34 -27.43
CA ALA A 23 15.18 55.27 -26.84
C ALA A 23 16.03 54.34 -25.93
N THR A 24 16.14 54.74 -24.65
CA THR A 24 16.18 53.91 -23.44
C THR A 24 16.34 52.38 -23.58
N GLY A 25 17.53 51.86 -23.29
CA GLY A 25 17.72 50.52 -22.73
C GLY A 25 17.91 50.64 -21.20
N ARG A 26 17.29 49.76 -20.42
CA ARG A 26 17.59 49.57 -19.00
C ARG A 26 18.23 48.19 -18.82
N ASP A 27 19.41 48.16 -18.24
CA ASP A 27 20.06 46.92 -17.83
C ASP A 27 19.25 46.25 -16.71
N GLY A 28 18.95 44.96 -16.90
CA GLY A 28 18.30 44.10 -15.92
C GLY A 28 19.22 42.92 -15.60
N VAL A 29 19.77 42.91 -14.39
CA VAL A 29 20.64 41.82 -13.90
C VAL A 29 19.83 40.52 -13.83
N ALA A 30 20.21 39.52 -14.61
CA ALA A 30 19.64 38.18 -14.55
C ALA A 30 20.35 37.35 -13.47
N ALA A 31 19.61 36.98 -12.42
CA ALA A 31 20.07 36.01 -11.42
C ALA A 31 19.80 34.59 -11.96
N ASP A 32 20.84 33.76 -11.98
CA ASP A 32 20.72 32.36 -12.43
C ASP A 32 20.27 31.47 -11.26
N GLY A 33 19.05 30.95 -11.37
CA GLY A 33 18.38 30.19 -10.31
C GLY A 33 18.34 28.70 -10.65
N ALA A 34 19.24 27.92 -10.07
CA ALA A 34 19.26 26.47 -10.24
C ALA A 34 18.00 25.82 -9.62
N ALA A 35 17.03 25.47 -10.46
CA ALA A 35 15.79 24.83 -10.04
C ALA A 35 16.02 23.37 -9.63
N VAL A 36 15.59 23.02 -8.42
CA VAL A 36 15.67 21.65 -7.88
C VAL A 36 14.46 20.86 -8.37
N ASP A 37 14.68 19.87 -9.23
CA ASP A 37 13.59 19.13 -9.90
C ASP A 37 12.96 18.06 -8.98
N GLY A 38 11.81 18.41 -8.40
CA GLY A 38 11.10 17.60 -7.41
C GLY A 38 10.30 16.45 -8.01
N ALA A 39 10.92 15.28 -8.15
CA ALA A 39 10.29 14.06 -8.67
C ALA A 39 9.10 13.59 -7.81
N ARG A 40 7.88 13.96 -8.21
CA ARG A 40 6.62 13.51 -7.57
C ARG A 40 6.38 12.03 -7.85
N ALA A 41 6.50 11.19 -6.82
CA ALA A 41 6.15 9.78 -6.87
C ALA A 41 4.62 9.59 -7.02
N ASP A 42 4.16 9.42 -8.27
CA ASP A 42 2.82 8.91 -8.53
C ASP A 42 2.66 7.51 -7.92
N ALA A 43 1.55 7.25 -7.23
CA ALA A 43 1.15 5.93 -6.76
C ALA A 43 0.68 5.01 -7.93
N ARG A 44 1.56 4.82 -8.91
CA ARG A 44 1.39 3.85 -10.00
C ARG A 44 1.48 2.45 -9.41
N HIS A 45 0.65 1.53 -9.90
CA HIS A 45 0.81 0.09 -9.73
C HIS A 45 0.43 -0.57 -8.37
N LEU A 46 -0.27 0.11 -7.44
CA LEU A 46 -0.95 -0.55 -6.29
C LEU A 46 -2.23 -1.36 -6.68
N GLY A 47 -2.24 -2.00 -7.85
CA GLY A 47 -3.34 -2.88 -8.26
C GLY A 47 -3.38 -3.22 -9.76
N ARG A 48 -2.98 -4.46 -10.06
CA ARG A 48 -2.70 -5.06 -11.39
C ARG A 48 -1.49 -4.42 -12.11
N GLU A 49 -0.55 -5.18 -12.66
CA GLU A 49 -0.62 -6.54 -13.23
C GLU A 49 0.64 -7.34 -12.85
N GLY A 50 0.53 -8.48 -12.14
CA GLY A 50 1.73 -9.28 -11.76
C GLY A 50 1.53 -10.51 -10.87
N HIS A 51 0.65 -10.45 -9.85
CA HIS A 51 0.43 -11.56 -8.91
C HIS A 51 -0.55 -12.62 -9.48
N GLY A 52 -0.20 -13.22 -10.62
CA GLY A 52 -1.07 -14.22 -11.28
C GLY A 52 -0.34 -15.26 -12.13
N ALA A 53 1.00 -15.29 -12.12
CA ALA A 53 1.79 -16.12 -13.03
C ALA A 53 3.09 -16.66 -12.42
N ALA A 54 3.05 -17.20 -11.19
CA ALA A 54 4.17 -17.94 -10.60
C ALA A 54 3.72 -18.93 -9.52
N HIS A 55 3.04 -20.01 -9.91
CA HIS A 55 3.14 -21.36 -9.31
C HIS A 55 2.17 -22.31 -10.03
N ARG A 56 2.65 -22.94 -11.10
CA ARG A 56 1.93 -24.03 -11.78
C ARG A 56 2.91 -25.10 -12.24
N GLN A 57 3.39 -25.91 -11.30
CA GLN A 57 3.90 -27.28 -11.47
C GLN A 57 4.55 -27.72 -10.16
N LEU A 58 4.00 -28.75 -9.52
CA LEU A 58 4.69 -30.01 -9.17
C LEU A 58 3.83 -30.80 -8.18
N GLU A 59 2.79 -31.46 -8.69
CA GLU A 59 2.26 -32.65 -8.04
C GLU A 59 2.26 -33.80 -9.06
N ARG A 60 3.12 -34.78 -8.80
CA ARG A 60 3.06 -36.12 -9.40
C ARG A 60 3.27 -37.16 -8.33
N SER A 61 2.26 -38.00 -8.16
CA SER A 61 2.36 -39.41 -7.78
C SER A 61 2.85 -39.74 -6.35
N ARG A 62 1.91 -40.17 -5.51
CA ARG A 62 1.81 -41.59 -5.07
C ARG A 62 0.43 -41.90 -4.48
N PRO A 63 -0.04 -43.17 -4.54
CA PRO A 63 -1.42 -43.52 -4.21
C PRO A 63 -1.63 -43.79 -2.72
N ILE A 64 -2.83 -43.51 -2.23
CA ILE A 64 -3.34 -44.05 -0.96
C ILE A 64 -4.18 -45.28 -1.31
N ARG A 65 -3.84 -46.42 -0.72
CA ARG A 65 -4.76 -47.54 -0.50
C ARG A 65 -5.21 -47.44 0.96
N ASP A 66 -6.49 -47.68 1.22
CA ASP A 66 -6.92 -48.58 2.29
C ASP A 66 -8.38 -48.99 2.08
N GLU A 67 -8.69 -50.22 2.48
CA GLU A 67 -10.02 -50.86 2.42
C GLU A 67 -10.70 -50.86 3.82
N ALA A 68 -11.81 -51.61 3.94
CA ALA A 68 -12.69 -51.78 5.11
C ALA A 68 -13.57 -50.55 5.42
N ASP A 69 -14.87 -50.53 5.16
CA ASP A 69 -15.94 -51.54 5.27
C ASP A 69 -16.23 -52.02 6.71
N GLY A 70 -17.52 -52.19 7.04
CA GLY A 70 -17.99 -52.61 8.37
C GLY A 70 -19.02 -51.70 9.03
N SER A 71 -20.26 -51.69 8.52
CA SER A 71 -21.46 -51.49 9.36
C SER A 71 -22.03 -52.86 9.73
N PRO A 72 -22.64 -53.03 10.92
CA PRO A 72 -24.11 -53.06 10.93
C PRO A 72 -24.81 -52.52 12.19
N HIS A 73 -26.05 -52.06 11.97
CA HIS A 73 -27.14 -51.91 12.95
C HIS A 73 -27.85 -53.27 13.21
N PRO A 74 -28.93 -53.41 14.02
CA PRO A 74 -29.64 -52.43 14.87
C PRO A 74 -29.91 -52.90 16.32
N GLY A 75 -30.50 -52.02 17.14
CA GLY A 75 -31.22 -52.38 18.37
C GLY A 75 -32.34 -51.38 18.64
N ARG A 76 -33.61 -51.82 18.61
CA ARG A 76 -34.77 -51.00 18.99
C ARG A 76 -35.01 -51.18 20.49
N ASP A 77 -35.54 -50.14 21.15
CA ASP A 77 -36.86 -50.26 21.76
C ASP A 77 -37.47 -48.90 22.09
N ALA A 78 -38.81 -48.88 22.17
CA ALA A 78 -39.60 -47.67 22.34
C ALA A 78 -40.11 -47.53 23.78
N LEU A 79 -40.46 -46.30 24.17
CA LEU A 79 -41.77 -45.95 24.74
C LEU A 79 -41.85 -44.43 24.91
N GLY A 80 -43.04 -43.86 24.72
CA GLY A 80 -43.21 -42.41 24.53
C GLY A 80 -43.45 -41.63 25.82
N ARG A 81 -43.42 -40.29 25.69
CA ARG A 81 -44.26 -39.37 26.48
C ARG A 81 -44.57 -38.11 25.68
N ALA A 82 -45.64 -37.43 26.10
CA ALA A 82 -46.33 -36.42 25.32
C ALA A 82 -45.69 -35.03 25.39
N ARG A 83 -46.20 -34.16 24.50
CA ARG A 83 -45.93 -32.72 24.40
C ARG A 83 -45.79 -32.01 25.75
N GLU A 84 -44.81 -31.13 25.83
CA GLU A 84 -44.98 -29.88 26.58
C GLU A 84 -44.49 -28.69 25.74
N ILE A 85 -45.38 -27.73 25.52
CA ILE A 85 -45.13 -26.52 24.74
C ILE A 85 -44.49 -25.48 25.67
N GLY A 86 -43.16 -25.47 25.70
CA GLY A 86 -42.37 -24.51 26.45
C GLY A 86 -42.74 -23.07 26.07
N ARG A 87 -43.33 -22.34 27.02
CA ARG A 87 -43.62 -20.91 26.88
C ARG A 87 -42.30 -20.16 26.76
N GLY A 88 -42.20 -19.23 25.81
CA GLY A 88 -40.95 -18.49 25.57
C GLY A 88 -40.51 -17.70 26.81
N GLU A 89 -39.24 -17.84 27.18
CA GLU A 89 -38.64 -17.02 28.23
C GLU A 89 -38.65 -15.53 27.84
N PRO A 90 -38.78 -14.60 28.81
CA PRO A 90 -38.62 -13.18 28.54
C PRO A 90 -37.17 -12.90 28.15
N ARG A 91 -36.95 -12.33 26.95
CA ARG A 91 -35.62 -11.83 26.57
C ARG A 91 -35.20 -10.69 27.50
N ASP A 92 -34.11 -10.90 28.25
CA ASP A 92 -33.43 -9.83 29.00
C ASP A 92 -33.06 -8.67 28.06
N PRO A 93 -33.53 -7.43 28.31
CA PRO A 93 -33.18 -6.26 27.49
C PRO A 93 -31.70 -5.84 27.56
N ARG A 94 -30.86 -6.48 28.38
CA ARG A 94 -29.50 -6.02 28.71
C ARG A 94 -28.35 -6.88 28.18
N VAL A 95 -28.61 -7.88 27.35
CA VAL A 95 -27.51 -8.49 26.55
C VAL A 95 -27.12 -7.49 25.45
N PRO A 96 -25.92 -6.88 25.48
CA PRO A 96 -25.47 -6.05 24.38
C PRO A 96 -25.37 -6.93 23.14
N VAL A 97 -26.19 -6.65 22.13
CA VAL A 97 -26.09 -7.33 20.83
C VAL A 97 -24.67 -7.12 20.33
N ALA A 98 -23.88 -8.19 20.27
CA ALA A 98 -22.49 -8.12 19.85
C ALA A 98 -22.43 -7.53 18.44
N VAL A 99 -22.01 -6.27 18.35
CA VAL A 99 -21.98 -5.53 17.08
C VAL A 99 -20.95 -6.19 16.19
N SER A 100 -21.42 -7.02 15.26
CA SER A 100 -20.57 -7.75 14.32
C SER A 100 -19.59 -6.81 13.66
N ALA A 101 -18.29 -7.12 13.74
CA ALA A 101 -17.23 -6.35 13.12
C ALA A 101 -17.51 -6.08 11.62
N PRO A 102 -17.12 -4.90 11.11
CA PRO A 102 -17.49 -4.45 9.77
C PRO A 102 -16.81 -5.31 8.69
N ARG A 103 -17.60 -5.67 7.67
CA ARG A 103 -17.15 -6.47 6.52
C ARG A 103 -17.99 -6.17 5.28
N PHE A 104 -17.50 -6.58 4.11
CA PHE A 104 -18.26 -6.47 2.89
C PHE A 104 -19.41 -7.49 2.82
N LYS A 105 -20.42 -7.18 2.01
CA LYS A 105 -21.49 -8.11 1.62
C LYS A 105 -21.21 -8.65 0.21
N PRO A 106 -21.79 -9.78 -0.22
CA PRO A 106 -21.59 -10.34 -1.57
C PRO A 106 -21.85 -9.35 -2.72
N HIS A 107 -22.71 -8.36 -2.48
CA HIS A 107 -22.97 -7.26 -3.40
C HIS A 107 -21.73 -6.43 -3.75
N ALA A 108 -20.78 -6.25 -2.83
CA ALA A 108 -19.51 -5.54 -3.09
C ALA A 108 -18.71 -6.23 -4.21
N LEU A 109 -18.54 -7.55 -4.10
CA LEU A 109 -17.85 -8.37 -5.10
C LEU A 109 -18.67 -8.49 -6.40
N LYS A 110 -20.01 -8.46 -6.33
CA LYS A 110 -20.88 -8.41 -7.51
C LYS A 110 -20.67 -7.11 -8.28
N PHE A 111 -20.68 -5.97 -7.59
CA PHE A 111 -20.43 -4.65 -8.15
C PHE A 111 -19.03 -4.57 -8.79
N LEU A 112 -17.97 -4.94 -8.04
CA LEU A 112 -16.60 -4.87 -8.57
C LEU A 112 -16.40 -5.78 -9.80
N ARG A 113 -17.07 -6.95 -9.87
CA ARG A 113 -17.10 -7.81 -11.06
C ARG A 113 -17.84 -7.16 -12.24
N ALA A 114 -18.96 -6.49 -11.98
CA ALA A 114 -19.72 -5.77 -13.00
C ALA A 114 -18.93 -4.57 -13.55
N LEU A 115 -18.28 -3.80 -12.68
CA LEU A 115 -17.38 -2.70 -13.02
C LEU A 115 -16.16 -3.18 -13.83
N LYS A 116 -15.58 -4.34 -13.50
CA LYS A 116 -14.48 -4.95 -14.28
C LYS A 116 -14.88 -5.20 -15.74
N ARG A 117 -16.15 -5.58 -16.00
CA ARG A 117 -16.70 -5.80 -17.35
C ARG A 117 -17.20 -4.52 -18.03
N ASN A 118 -17.67 -3.53 -17.27
CA ASN A 118 -18.34 -2.32 -17.76
C ASN A 118 -17.59 -1.05 -17.35
N ASN A 119 -16.26 -1.01 -17.52
CA ASN A 119 -15.42 0.10 -17.04
C ASN A 119 -15.53 1.33 -17.96
N ARG A 120 -16.69 1.99 -17.95
CA ARG A 120 -17.06 3.19 -18.71
C ARG A 120 -17.87 4.14 -17.84
N ARG A 121 -17.79 5.45 -18.11
CA ARG A 121 -18.34 6.51 -17.25
C ARG A 121 -19.85 6.39 -17.05
N ASP A 122 -20.60 6.22 -18.13
CA ASP A 122 -22.07 6.22 -18.09
C ASP A 122 -22.61 5.03 -17.29
N TRP A 123 -21.99 3.85 -17.43
CA TRP A 123 -22.33 2.68 -16.63
C TRP A 123 -22.06 2.92 -15.15
N PHE A 124 -20.90 3.48 -14.79
CA PHE A 124 -20.60 3.78 -13.38
C PHE A 124 -21.55 4.83 -12.81
N ASN A 125 -21.88 5.88 -13.55
CA ASN A 125 -22.81 6.92 -13.11
C ASN A 125 -24.20 6.33 -12.81
N ALA A 126 -24.70 5.43 -13.66
CA ALA A 126 -25.97 4.72 -13.46
C ALA A 126 -25.96 3.71 -12.28
N HIS A 127 -24.78 3.32 -11.78
CA HIS A 127 -24.62 2.39 -10.65
C HIS A 127 -23.81 3.04 -9.50
N LYS A 128 -23.84 4.38 -9.40
CA LYS A 128 -23.05 5.12 -8.40
C LYS A 128 -23.51 4.80 -6.97
N ASP A 129 -24.81 4.63 -6.77
CA ASP A 129 -25.40 4.38 -5.45
C ASP A 129 -25.11 2.94 -4.97
N ASP A 130 -25.04 1.97 -5.89
CA ASP A 130 -24.52 0.62 -5.63
C ASP A 130 -23.05 0.68 -5.16
N TYR A 131 -22.21 1.50 -5.81
CA TYR A 131 -20.82 1.69 -5.40
C TYR A 131 -20.73 2.29 -3.99
N GLU A 132 -21.51 3.33 -3.70
CA GLU A 132 -21.49 4.00 -2.41
C GLU A 132 -21.94 3.04 -1.31
N THR A 133 -23.13 2.46 -1.47
CA THR A 133 -23.76 1.55 -0.50
C THR A 133 -22.99 0.24 -0.29
N HIS A 134 -22.47 -0.39 -1.35
CA HIS A 134 -21.91 -1.74 -1.26
C HIS A 134 -20.39 -1.79 -1.20
N VAL A 135 -19.68 -0.72 -1.55
CA VAL A 135 -18.21 -0.70 -1.58
C VAL A 135 -17.64 0.44 -0.73
N ARG A 136 -18.08 1.68 -0.93
CA ARG A 136 -17.51 2.85 -0.26
C ARG A 136 -17.83 2.86 1.24
N ASP A 137 -19.08 2.66 1.61
CA ASP A 137 -19.51 2.81 3.00
C ASP A 137 -19.02 1.64 3.88
N PRO A 138 -18.97 0.37 3.41
CA PRO A 138 -18.26 -0.69 4.11
C PRO A 138 -16.75 -0.42 4.25
N MET A 139 -16.07 0.16 3.24
CA MET A 139 -14.67 0.59 3.39
C MET A 139 -14.52 1.64 4.50
N ILE A 140 -15.44 2.61 4.58
CA ILE A 140 -15.46 3.66 5.62
C ILE A 140 -15.63 3.04 7.01
N ALA A 141 -16.63 2.17 7.20
CA ALA A 141 -16.88 1.51 8.48
C ALA A 141 -15.66 0.67 8.94
N ILE A 142 -14.96 0.01 8.02
CA ILE A 142 -13.70 -0.71 8.32
C ILE A 142 -12.59 0.27 8.74
N ILE A 143 -12.40 1.37 8.00
CA ILE A 143 -11.39 2.40 8.33
C ILE A 143 -11.66 3.03 9.71
N GLU A 144 -12.93 3.28 10.05
CA GLU A 144 -13.34 3.86 11.33
C GLU A 144 -13.17 2.89 12.51
N GLN A 145 -13.42 1.59 12.32
CA GLN A 145 -13.08 0.59 13.34
C GLN A 145 -11.56 0.46 13.50
N LEU A 146 -10.79 0.42 12.41
CA LEU A 146 -9.32 0.42 12.48
C LEU A 146 -8.78 1.66 13.19
N ALA A 147 -9.39 2.83 12.99
CA ALA A 147 -9.02 4.05 13.71
C ALA A 147 -9.26 3.96 15.22
N ARG A 148 -10.22 3.12 15.67
CA ARG A 148 -10.39 2.82 17.10
C ARG A 148 -9.28 1.89 17.59
N ASP A 149 -9.07 0.78 16.90
CA ASP A 149 -8.18 -0.32 17.33
C ASP A 149 -6.69 0.06 17.20
N PHE A 150 -6.30 0.87 16.22
CA PHE A 150 -4.93 1.36 16.06
C PHE A 150 -4.45 2.18 17.26
N ARG A 151 -5.35 2.80 18.04
CA ARG A 151 -4.94 3.51 19.28
C ARG A 151 -4.30 2.58 20.31
N GLU A 152 -4.59 1.29 20.27
CA GLU A 152 -4.04 0.29 21.18
C GLU A 152 -2.62 -0.15 20.79
N PHE A 153 -2.37 -0.40 19.49
CA PHE A 153 -1.14 -1.08 19.04
C PHE A 153 -0.36 -0.37 17.92
N ALA A 154 -0.93 0.65 17.28
CA ALA A 154 -0.37 1.38 16.13
C ALA A 154 -0.75 2.89 16.12
N PRO A 155 -0.64 3.63 17.24
CA PRO A 155 -1.13 5.01 17.34
C PRO A 155 -0.42 6.00 16.40
N GLU A 156 0.76 5.63 15.89
CA GLU A 156 1.49 6.37 14.88
C GLU A 156 0.85 6.33 13.48
N LEU A 157 -0.05 5.39 13.19
CA LEU A 157 -0.67 5.27 11.87
C LEU A 157 -1.89 6.20 11.72
N VAL A 158 -2.07 6.74 10.50
CA VAL A 158 -3.21 7.60 10.15
C VAL A 158 -4.34 6.76 9.56
N ALA A 159 -5.43 6.63 10.32
CA ALA A 159 -6.67 5.97 9.92
C ALA A 159 -7.83 6.98 9.91
N THR A 160 -8.20 7.50 8.75
CA THR A 160 -9.44 8.28 8.55
C THR A 160 -9.98 8.06 7.14
N PRO A 161 -11.31 8.13 6.90
CA PRO A 161 -11.86 8.04 5.55
C PRO A 161 -11.23 9.01 4.55
N LYS A 162 -10.88 10.23 4.99
CA LYS A 162 -10.27 11.29 4.16
C LYS A 162 -8.83 11.00 3.77
N ALA A 163 -8.02 10.44 4.68
CA ALA A 163 -6.60 10.17 4.44
C ALA A 163 -6.33 8.77 3.87
N SER A 164 -7.13 7.78 4.28
CA SER A 164 -6.83 6.36 4.08
C SER A 164 -7.53 5.75 2.86
N LEU A 165 -8.74 6.20 2.52
CA LEU A 165 -9.52 5.62 1.43
C LEU A 165 -8.97 6.06 0.06
N TYR A 166 -8.63 5.09 -0.80
CA TYR A 166 -8.29 5.42 -2.19
C TYR A 166 -9.52 5.81 -3.00
N ARG A 167 -9.39 6.91 -3.76
CA ARG A 167 -10.31 7.24 -4.86
C ARG A 167 -10.41 6.08 -5.86
N ILE A 168 -11.64 5.78 -6.29
CA ILE A 168 -11.95 4.77 -7.32
C ILE A 168 -11.48 5.19 -8.72
N TYR A 169 -11.43 6.49 -9.01
CA TYR A 169 -10.95 7.00 -10.30
C TYR A 169 -9.47 6.66 -10.54
N ARG A 170 -9.17 6.13 -11.73
CA ARG A 170 -7.81 5.87 -12.22
C ARG A 170 -7.20 7.17 -12.76
N ASP A 171 -5.88 7.33 -12.62
CA ASP A 171 -5.15 8.32 -13.42
C ASP A 171 -4.69 7.65 -14.72
N THR A 172 -5.18 8.16 -15.85
CA THR A 172 -5.00 7.53 -17.17
C THR A 172 -4.09 8.33 -18.10
N ARG A 173 -3.55 9.49 -17.66
CA ARG A 173 -2.73 10.40 -18.48
C ARG A 173 -1.57 9.65 -19.14
N PHE A 174 -0.75 9.00 -18.32
CA PHE A 174 0.43 8.24 -18.75
C PHE A 174 0.21 6.72 -18.83
N SER A 175 -1.03 6.23 -18.67
CA SER A 175 -1.33 4.79 -18.72
C SER A 175 -1.75 4.37 -20.12
N PRO A 176 -1.26 3.25 -20.69
CA PRO A 176 -1.81 2.70 -21.95
C PRO A 176 -3.25 2.20 -21.74
N ASN A 177 -3.54 1.63 -20.57
CA ASN A 177 -4.89 1.31 -20.14
C ASN A 177 -5.64 2.59 -19.76
N LYS A 178 -6.59 3.02 -20.61
CA LYS A 178 -7.41 4.23 -20.44
C LYS A 178 -8.71 4.02 -19.64
N ALA A 179 -8.91 2.86 -19.01
CA ALA A 179 -10.11 2.59 -18.22
C ALA A 179 -10.29 3.62 -17.07
N PRO A 180 -11.44 4.31 -16.95
CA PRO A 180 -11.62 5.42 -16.03
C PRO A 180 -11.61 5.04 -14.54
N TYR A 181 -11.94 3.79 -14.19
CA TYR A 181 -12.05 3.34 -12.81
C TYR A 181 -11.07 2.21 -12.47
N LYS A 182 -10.62 2.18 -11.21
CA LYS A 182 -10.00 1.01 -10.59
C LYS A 182 -11.06 -0.07 -10.40
N THR A 183 -10.66 -1.33 -10.56
CA THR A 183 -11.55 -2.49 -10.36
C THR A 183 -11.32 -3.14 -8.99
N HIS A 184 -10.90 -2.36 -8.00
CA HIS A 184 -10.65 -2.75 -6.61
C HIS A 184 -10.98 -1.56 -5.71
N ALA A 185 -11.31 -1.83 -4.45
CA ALA A 185 -11.40 -0.81 -3.40
C ALA A 185 -10.27 -1.05 -2.39
N ALA A 186 -9.58 0.02 -1.98
CA ALA A 186 -8.35 -0.08 -1.20
C ALA A 186 -8.25 1.02 -0.14
N ALA A 187 -7.54 0.73 0.94
CA ALA A 187 -7.12 1.72 1.93
C ALA A 187 -5.63 1.59 2.26
N VAL A 188 -5.00 2.73 2.55
CA VAL A 188 -3.64 2.83 3.07
C VAL A 188 -3.64 3.57 4.41
N PHE A 189 -2.77 3.14 5.31
CA PHE A 189 -2.62 3.70 6.64
C PHE A 189 -1.16 4.11 6.80
N PRO A 190 -0.79 5.33 6.34
CA PRO A 190 0.57 5.82 6.39
C PRO A 190 0.96 6.22 7.83
N PRO A 191 2.26 6.31 8.13
CA PRO A 191 2.75 6.83 9.40
C PRO A 191 2.49 8.34 9.51
N ARG A 192 2.28 8.82 10.73
CA ARG A 192 2.11 10.24 11.06
C ARG A 192 3.47 10.92 11.14
N GLY A 193 3.58 12.11 10.56
CA GLY A 193 4.78 12.95 10.64
C GLY A 193 5.79 12.74 9.50
N LEU A 194 5.61 11.71 8.66
CA LEU A 194 6.31 11.62 7.38
C LEU A 194 5.44 12.23 6.25
N PRO A 195 6.05 12.72 5.15
CA PRO A 195 5.30 13.23 4.01
C PRO A 195 4.38 12.20 3.36
N LYS A 196 3.41 12.68 2.58
CA LYS A 196 2.44 11.79 1.91
C LYS A 196 3.15 10.92 0.86
N HIS A 197 2.90 9.61 0.92
CA HIS A 197 3.56 8.57 0.11
C HIS A 197 5.02 8.30 0.48
N GLU A 198 5.47 8.79 1.64
CA GLU A 198 6.77 8.45 2.23
C GLU A 198 6.60 7.54 3.46
N GLY A 199 7.64 6.76 3.74
CA GLY A 199 7.64 5.77 4.81
C GLY A 199 6.89 4.47 4.50
N ALA A 200 6.95 3.56 5.46
CA ALA A 200 6.23 2.30 5.50
C ALA A 200 4.90 2.46 6.26
N GLY A 201 3.83 1.86 5.74
CA GLY A 201 2.51 1.83 6.39
C GLY A 201 1.81 0.49 6.16
N VAL A 202 0.58 0.34 6.63
CA VAL A 202 -0.26 -0.85 6.32
C VAL A 202 -1.31 -0.54 5.26
N TYR A 203 -1.77 -1.55 4.55
CA TYR A 203 -2.67 -1.42 3.40
C TYR A 203 -3.53 -2.67 3.26
N PHE A 204 -4.76 -2.50 2.78
CA PHE A 204 -5.53 -3.61 2.23
C PHE A 204 -6.32 -3.20 0.99
N HIS A 205 -6.67 -4.19 0.16
CA HIS A 205 -7.68 -4.02 -0.87
C HIS A 205 -8.59 -5.24 -1.01
N ILE A 206 -9.78 -5.00 -1.56
CA ILE A 206 -10.66 -6.05 -2.09
C ILE A 206 -10.84 -5.87 -3.60
N SER A 207 -10.88 -6.99 -4.33
CA SER A 207 -11.09 -7.00 -5.77
C SER A 207 -11.90 -8.24 -6.19
N PRO A 208 -12.34 -8.33 -7.46
CA PRO A 208 -12.92 -9.54 -8.04
C PRO A 208 -11.98 -10.75 -8.03
N ASP A 209 -10.67 -10.50 -8.00
CA ASP A 209 -9.63 -11.50 -8.25
C ASP A 209 -9.06 -12.03 -6.93
N GLY A 210 -9.01 -11.18 -5.90
CA GLY A 210 -8.47 -11.48 -4.58
C GLY A 210 -8.64 -10.34 -3.58
N VAL A 211 -8.28 -10.62 -2.33
CA VAL A 211 -8.11 -9.67 -1.23
C VAL A 211 -6.62 -9.70 -0.87
N TRP A 212 -5.97 -8.53 -0.79
CA TRP A 212 -4.61 -8.43 -0.28
C TRP A 212 -4.59 -7.62 1.02
N VAL A 213 -3.87 -8.11 2.02
CA VAL A 213 -3.71 -7.44 3.32
C VAL A 213 -2.25 -7.48 3.73
N GLY A 214 -1.66 -6.34 4.10
CA GLY A 214 -0.26 -6.28 4.51
C GLY A 214 0.23 -4.86 4.70
N GLY A 215 1.49 -4.62 4.35
CA GLY A 215 2.13 -3.32 4.46
C GLY A 215 3.61 -3.35 4.17
N GLY A 216 4.30 -2.32 4.64
CA GLY A 216 5.71 -2.07 4.38
C GLY A 216 5.93 -0.85 3.48
N MET A 217 7.06 -0.84 2.78
CA MET A 217 7.59 0.31 2.02
C MET A 217 7.67 -0.04 0.54
N TYR A 218 6.68 0.42 -0.24
CA TYR A 218 6.46 0.01 -1.64
C TYR A 218 7.39 0.65 -2.67
N SER A 219 7.70 1.93 -2.54
CA SER A 219 8.51 2.66 -3.52
C SER A 219 9.37 3.72 -2.83
N PRO A 220 10.35 3.32 -2.00
CA PRO A 220 11.21 4.27 -1.33
C PRO A 220 12.02 5.08 -2.35
N GLN A 221 12.16 6.38 -2.08
CA GLN A 221 13.10 7.23 -2.80
C GLN A 221 14.54 6.79 -2.50
N THR A 222 15.49 7.17 -3.35
CA THR A 222 16.91 6.75 -3.22
C THR A 222 17.48 7.02 -1.83
N ALA A 223 17.24 8.21 -1.26
CA ALA A 223 17.72 8.56 0.08
C ALA A 223 17.11 7.67 1.18
N GLN A 224 15.80 7.43 1.13
CA GLN A 224 15.10 6.53 2.07
C GLN A 224 15.63 5.10 1.96
N LEU A 225 15.87 4.61 0.74
CA LEU A 225 16.39 3.26 0.49
C LEU A 225 17.84 3.09 0.97
N VAL A 226 18.66 4.16 0.96
CA VAL A 226 20.00 4.16 1.57
C VAL A 226 19.88 4.10 3.10
N ALA A 227 19.15 5.03 3.71
CA ALA A 227 18.98 5.11 5.17
C ALA A 227 18.38 3.82 5.77
N VAL A 228 17.39 3.21 5.08
CA VAL A 228 16.83 1.91 5.47
C VAL A 228 17.85 0.79 5.35
N ARG A 229 18.71 0.77 4.32
CA ARG A 229 19.76 -0.26 4.20
C ARG A 229 20.83 -0.13 5.28
N GLU A 230 21.23 1.09 5.63
CA GLU A 230 22.16 1.34 6.73
C GLU A 230 21.57 0.87 8.06
N HIS A 231 20.29 1.21 8.32
CA HIS A 231 19.57 0.72 9.49
C HIS A 231 19.45 -0.81 9.52
N ILE A 232 19.14 -1.46 8.39
CA ILE A 232 19.13 -2.93 8.23
C ILE A 232 20.50 -3.53 8.52
N ALA A 233 21.58 -2.91 8.06
CA ALA A 233 22.92 -3.43 8.24
C ALA A 233 23.33 -3.44 9.72
N GLY A 234 23.10 -2.34 10.44
CA GLY A 234 23.33 -2.26 11.88
C GLY A 234 22.38 -3.11 12.74
N ASN A 235 21.13 -3.30 12.30
CA ASN A 235 20.06 -3.86 13.13
C ASN A 235 19.48 -5.19 12.61
N VAL A 236 20.24 -5.95 11.82
CA VAL A 236 19.75 -7.20 11.17
C VAL A 236 19.14 -8.21 12.14
N ARG A 237 19.67 -8.33 13.37
CA ARG A 237 19.11 -9.24 14.39
C ARG A 237 17.69 -8.84 14.79
N HIS A 238 17.41 -7.54 14.90
CA HIS A 238 16.07 -7.01 15.20
C HIS A 238 15.13 -7.21 14.01
N LEU A 239 15.58 -6.94 12.77
CA LEU A 239 14.77 -7.23 11.57
C LEU A 239 14.38 -8.72 11.51
N ARG A 240 15.33 -9.63 11.74
CA ARG A 240 15.05 -11.07 11.79
C ARG A 240 14.04 -11.41 12.88
N ALA A 241 14.21 -10.89 14.10
CA ALA A 241 13.26 -11.13 15.19
C ALA A 241 11.81 -10.72 14.83
N ILE A 242 11.63 -9.74 13.94
CA ILE A 242 10.31 -9.39 13.38
C ILE A 242 9.90 -10.41 12.28
N VAL A 243 10.60 -10.39 11.14
CA VAL A 243 10.12 -11.05 9.89
C VAL A 243 10.31 -12.57 9.88
N GLU A 244 11.13 -13.10 10.77
CA GLU A 244 11.37 -14.53 10.93
C GLU A 244 10.60 -15.14 12.11
N SER A 245 9.86 -14.34 12.90
CA SER A 245 9.08 -14.86 14.01
C SER A 245 8.01 -15.87 13.56
N PRO A 246 7.69 -16.91 14.37
CA PRO A 246 6.66 -17.89 14.01
C PRO A 246 5.28 -17.25 13.77
N ALA A 247 4.95 -16.17 14.49
CA ALA A 247 3.70 -15.45 14.32
C ALA A 247 3.64 -14.68 12.98
N PHE A 248 4.71 -13.97 12.61
CA PHE A 248 4.82 -13.28 11.33
C PHE A 248 4.76 -14.28 10.16
N ARG A 249 5.55 -15.34 10.21
CA ARG A 249 5.56 -16.41 9.20
C ARG A 249 4.19 -17.09 9.03
N ARG A 250 3.45 -17.32 10.12
CA ARG A 250 2.12 -17.96 10.11
C ARG A 250 1.01 -17.07 9.54
N HIS A 251 1.04 -15.76 9.84
CA HIS A 251 -0.05 -14.84 9.47
C HIS A 251 0.22 -14.06 8.19
N VAL A 252 1.46 -13.62 8.00
CA VAL A 252 1.89 -12.73 6.91
C VAL A 252 2.62 -13.51 5.82
N GLY A 253 3.58 -14.35 6.21
CA GLY A 253 4.46 -15.07 5.28
C GLY A 253 5.91 -14.59 5.38
N ALA A 254 6.54 -14.30 4.25
CA ALA A 254 7.90 -13.78 4.17
C ALA A 254 7.94 -12.27 3.93
N LEU A 255 9.13 -11.68 4.03
CA LEU A 255 9.41 -10.37 3.46
C LEU A 255 9.62 -10.52 1.95
N GLU A 256 8.85 -9.78 1.17
CA GLU A 256 8.81 -9.80 -0.28
C GLU A 256 9.15 -8.42 -0.88
N GLY A 257 9.34 -8.38 -2.20
CA GLY A 257 9.63 -7.17 -2.93
C GLY A 257 10.51 -7.40 -4.16
N GLU A 258 10.75 -6.33 -4.90
CA GLU A 258 11.77 -6.32 -5.96
C GLU A 258 13.15 -6.38 -5.32
N ARG A 259 14.05 -7.21 -5.86
CA ARG A 259 15.38 -7.47 -5.30
C ARG A 259 16.47 -7.28 -6.36
N LEU A 260 17.57 -6.67 -5.94
CA LEU A 260 18.83 -6.67 -6.68
C LEU A 260 19.38 -8.11 -6.72
N GLN A 261 19.96 -8.51 -7.86
CA GLN A 261 20.63 -9.80 -7.99
C GLN A 261 21.88 -9.91 -7.09
N ARG A 262 22.55 -8.77 -6.84
CA ARG A 262 23.79 -8.66 -6.05
C ARG A 262 23.57 -7.74 -4.85
N VAL A 263 24.35 -7.96 -3.80
CA VAL A 263 24.42 -7.04 -2.65
C VAL A 263 24.84 -5.64 -3.18
N PRO A 264 24.18 -4.55 -2.76
CA PRO A 264 24.52 -3.20 -3.23
C PRO A 264 25.95 -2.80 -2.83
N ARG A 265 26.55 -1.89 -3.63
CA ARG A 265 27.87 -1.31 -3.34
C ARG A 265 27.85 -0.63 -1.96
N GLY A 266 28.96 -0.76 -1.21
CA GLY A 266 29.10 -0.26 0.16
C GLY A 266 29.02 -1.36 1.22
N TYR A 267 28.58 -2.57 0.86
CA TYR A 267 28.46 -3.71 1.79
C TYR A 267 29.28 -4.92 1.32
N PRO A 268 29.89 -5.69 2.24
CA PRO A 268 30.49 -6.99 1.93
C PRO A 268 29.49 -7.97 1.30
N LYS A 269 29.95 -8.86 0.41
CA LYS A 269 29.08 -9.83 -0.28
C LYS A 269 28.43 -10.85 0.68
N ASP A 270 29.15 -11.14 1.76
CA ASP A 270 28.88 -12.06 2.86
C ASP A 270 28.31 -11.35 4.11
N HIS A 271 27.97 -10.06 4.00
CA HIS A 271 27.38 -9.30 5.10
C HIS A 271 26.17 -10.03 5.71
N ALA A 272 26.04 -10.07 7.05
CA ALA A 272 25.00 -10.84 7.73
C ALA A 272 23.55 -10.49 7.31
N ALA A 273 23.36 -9.29 6.76
CA ALA A 273 22.11 -8.75 6.23
C ALA A 273 21.99 -8.81 4.68
N ALA A 274 22.90 -9.46 3.96
CA ALA A 274 23.02 -9.43 2.50
C ALA A 274 21.69 -9.69 1.76
N GLU A 275 20.90 -10.66 2.20
CA GLU A 275 19.59 -10.97 1.61
C GLU A 275 18.55 -9.85 1.81
N TYR A 276 18.63 -9.11 2.91
CA TYR A 276 17.76 -7.97 3.20
C TYR A 276 18.21 -6.70 2.49
N LEU A 277 19.52 -6.48 2.35
CA LEU A 277 20.09 -5.32 1.65
C LEU A 277 19.76 -5.31 0.15
N LYS A 278 19.51 -6.49 -0.45
CA LYS A 278 19.10 -6.63 -1.86
C LYS A 278 17.71 -6.05 -2.16
N PHE A 279 16.79 -5.93 -1.21
CA PHE A 279 15.45 -5.39 -1.49
C PHE A 279 15.52 -3.94 -1.97
N ARG A 280 14.64 -3.59 -2.92
CA ARG A 280 14.37 -2.22 -3.40
C ARG A 280 13.03 -1.69 -2.88
N GLN A 281 12.14 -2.59 -2.51
CA GLN A 281 10.88 -2.37 -1.81
C GLN A 281 10.76 -3.46 -0.75
N PHE A 282 10.13 -3.15 0.38
CA PHE A 282 10.06 -4.01 1.56
C PHE A 282 8.59 -4.27 1.87
N LEU A 283 8.02 -5.34 1.33
CA LEU A 283 6.60 -5.66 1.44
C LEU A 283 6.40 -6.90 2.29
N ALA A 284 5.35 -6.92 3.09
CA ALA A 284 4.90 -8.13 3.75
C ALA A 284 3.38 -8.12 3.84
N GLY A 285 2.75 -9.19 3.35
CA GLY A 285 1.31 -9.29 3.27
C GLY A 285 0.88 -10.63 2.72
N ARG A 286 -0.44 -10.87 2.76
CA ARG A 286 -1.05 -12.11 2.32
C ARG A 286 -2.14 -11.83 1.31
N GLU A 287 -2.13 -12.61 0.23
CA GLU A 287 -3.26 -12.71 -0.70
C GLU A 287 -4.23 -13.80 -0.23
N LEU A 288 -5.52 -13.49 -0.35
CA LEU A 288 -6.65 -14.29 0.11
C LEU A 288 -7.70 -14.32 -1.02
N PRO A 289 -8.50 -15.40 -1.15
CA PRO A 289 -9.50 -15.49 -2.21
C PRO A 289 -10.54 -14.37 -2.10
N ALA A 290 -11.07 -13.90 -3.23
CA ALA A 290 -12.01 -12.76 -3.27
C ALA A 290 -13.21 -12.93 -2.33
N SER A 291 -13.73 -14.16 -2.17
CA SER A 291 -14.81 -14.52 -1.24
C SER A 291 -14.51 -14.16 0.23
N PHE A 292 -13.23 -14.09 0.61
CA PHE A 292 -12.80 -13.73 1.95
C PHE A 292 -13.27 -12.33 2.38
N ALA A 293 -13.45 -11.39 1.44
CA ALA A 293 -13.99 -10.05 1.71
C ALA A 293 -15.34 -10.07 2.45
N THR A 294 -16.12 -11.15 2.27
CA THR A 294 -17.45 -11.32 2.87
C THR A 294 -17.47 -12.24 4.10
N SER A 295 -16.31 -12.80 4.47
CA SER A 295 -16.17 -13.70 5.61
C SER A 295 -16.48 -12.98 6.93
N PRO A 296 -17.19 -13.62 7.89
CA PRO A 296 -17.28 -13.12 9.26
C PRO A 296 -15.90 -12.83 9.89
N ARG A 297 -14.87 -13.60 9.52
CA ARG A 297 -13.48 -13.46 10.02
C ARG A 297 -12.66 -12.38 9.29
N PHE A 298 -13.25 -11.62 8.37
CA PHE A 298 -12.53 -10.64 7.54
C PHE A 298 -11.80 -9.62 8.41
N TYR A 299 -12.51 -9.00 9.36
CA TYR A 299 -11.97 -7.93 10.19
C TYR A 299 -10.90 -8.41 11.17
N ASP A 300 -11.14 -9.54 11.86
CA ASP A 300 -10.18 -10.10 12.82
C ASP A 300 -8.87 -10.52 12.14
N THR A 301 -8.96 -11.01 10.91
CA THR A 301 -7.79 -11.39 10.10
C THR A 301 -7.03 -10.16 9.62
N LEU A 302 -7.74 -9.10 9.22
CA LEU A 302 -7.17 -7.79 8.88
C LEU A 302 -6.37 -7.22 10.07
N LEU A 303 -6.98 -7.20 11.26
CA LEU A 303 -6.35 -6.76 12.50
C LEU A 303 -5.15 -7.64 12.89
N THR A 304 -5.28 -8.96 12.75
CA THR A 304 -4.20 -9.92 13.06
C THR A 304 -2.98 -9.71 12.17
N ILE A 305 -3.17 -9.55 10.85
CA ILE A 305 -2.07 -9.29 9.92
C ILE A 305 -1.42 -7.93 10.22
N PHE A 306 -2.21 -6.88 10.46
CA PHE A 306 -1.67 -5.57 10.80
C PHE A 306 -0.85 -5.57 12.09
N ARG A 307 -1.27 -6.29 13.14
CA ARG A 307 -0.46 -6.45 14.38
C ARG A 307 0.91 -7.09 14.12
N GLN A 308 1.04 -7.97 13.11
CA GLN A 308 2.34 -8.56 12.73
C GLN A 308 3.17 -7.65 11.81
N VAL A 309 2.53 -6.84 10.97
CA VAL A 309 3.23 -5.96 10.00
C VAL A 309 3.67 -4.63 10.63
N VAL A 310 2.98 -4.10 11.64
CA VAL A 310 3.32 -2.82 12.29
C VAL A 310 4.74 -2.76 12.86
N PRO A 311 5.29 -3.80 13.52
CA PRO A 311 6.70 -3.84 13.90
C PRO A 311 7.67 -3.65 12.73
N LEU A 312 7.37 -4.24 11.56
CA LEU A 312 8.16 -4.04 10.34
C LEU A 312 8.04 -2.59 9.84
N THR A 313 6.84 -1.99 9.85
CA THR A 313 6.69 -0.59 9.44
C THR A 313 7.43 0.37 10.37
N ARG A 314 7.46 0.09 11.69
CA ARG A 314 8.26 0.84 12.67
C ARG A 314 9.75 0.76 12.36
N PHE A 315 10.27 -0.45 12.16
CA PHE A 315 11.67 -0.70 11.82
C PHE A 315 12.09 0.05 10.54
N LEU A 316 11.26 0.01 9.49
CA LEU A 316 11.54 0.70 8.22
C LEU A 316 11.43 2.23 8.33
N ASN A 317 10.62 2.75 9.27
CA ASN A 317 10.46 4.20 9.49
C ASN A 317 11.47 4.80 10.48
N ALA A 318 12.10 3.99 11.33
CA ALA A 318 13.06 4.44 12.33
C ALA A 318 14.14 5.40 11.75
N PRO A 319 14.86 5.08 10.66
CA PRO A 319 15.87 5.97 10.10
C PRO A 319 15.30 7.18 9.34
N LEU A 320 13.98 7.31 9.20
CA LEU A 320 13.32 8.40 8.46
C LEU A 320 12.72 9.48 9.38
N ASN A 321 12.55 9.20 10.67
CA ASN A 321 11.86 10.10 11.60
C ASN A 321 12.72 11.24 12.16
N GLY A 322 14.03 11.20 11.87
CA GLY A 322 15.08 12.02 12.48
C GLY A 322 15.34 11.62 13.94
N ASP A 323 16.58 11.81 14.41
CA ASP A 323 16.83 11.95 15.83
C ASP A 323 16.16 13.26 16.27
N ARG A 324 15.15 13.17 17.13
CA ARG A 324 14.41 14.31 17.71
C ARG A 324 14.77 14.47 19.18
#